data_AF-A0A4V2QG34-F1
#
_entry.id   AF-A0A4V2QG34-F1
#
_cell.length_a   1.000
_cell.length_b   1.000
_cell.length_c   1.000
_cell.angle_alpha   90.00
_cell.angle_beta   90.00
_cell.angle_gamma   90.00
#
_symmetry.space_group_name_H-M   'P 1'
#
loop_
_entity.id
_entity.type
_entity.pdbx_description
1 polymer ?
#
loop_
_entity_poly.entity_id
_entity_poly.type
_entity_poly.pdbx_seq_one_letter_code
_entity_poly.pdbx_strand_id
1 'polypeptide(L)'
;MEQWGISLYDAISVAIGTAGAILLIKKSIWCWCCGMVCNIMWLFLFMERSLLIAAGLQVTYFLFSGYGIIRWRLERAQKPIPPLLEHTGTLISLIIFSLAVLKTRFTGLNSYCELLAVSLLIVANWLTARQHRYCWYFWISGDLVFGLFLWNAHIYALFLMQVVYFAASVWGLFEWRKVDKKNSPKSITCSIQ
;
A
#
# COMPACT_ATOMS: atom_id res chain seq x y z
N MET A 1 2.12 -30.31 -15.32
CA MET A 1 1.02 -30.63 -14.39
C MET A 1 1.56 -30.65 -12.96
N GLU A 2 1.95 -29.49 -12.45
CA GLU A 2 2.20 -29.24 -11.02
C GLU A 2 1.54 -27.88 -10.74
N GLN A 3 0.23 -27.90 -10.48
CA GLN A 3 -0.60 -26.67 -10.46
C GLN A 3 -1.49 -26.55 -9.22
N TRP A 4 -1.23 -27.34 -8.18
CA TRP A 4 -2.06 -27.36 -6.97
C TRP A 4 -1.29 -27.33 -5.64
N GLY A 5 0.04 -27.37 -5.66
CA GLY A 5 0.83 -27.12 -4.45
C GLY A 5 1.00 -25.62 -4.28
N ILE A 6 0.40 -25.03 -3.24
CA ILE A 6 0.81 -23.69 -2.79
C ILE A 6 2.29 -23.81 -2.46
N SER A 7 3.15 -23.16 -3.25
CA SER A 7 4.59 -23.18 -2.97
C SER A 7 4.80 -22.62 -1.56
N LEU A 8 5.77 -23.15 -0.81
CA LEU A 8 6.13 -22.60 0.50
C LEU A 8 6.39 -21.08 0.40
N TYR A 9 6.93 -20.64 -0.73
CA TYR A 9 7.12 -19.24 -1.06
C TYR A 9 5.82 -18.42 -1.09
N ASP A 10 4.77 -18.95 -1.72
CA ASP A 10 3.47 -18.28 -1.82
C ASP A 10 2.81 -18.18 -0.44
N ALA A 11 2.83 -19.27 0.34
CA ALA A 11 2.27 -19.28 1.69
C ALA A 11 2.99 -18.28 2.62
N ILE A 12 4.33 -18.21 2.56
CA ILE A 12 5.12 -17.25 3.33
C ILE A 12 4.79 -15.81 2.91
N SER A 13 4.74 -15.54 1.61
CA SER A 13 4.41 -14.21 1.09
C SER A 13 3.06 -13.71 1.60
N VAL A 14 2.06 -14.60 1.58
CA VAL A 14 0.71 -14.32 2.05
C VAL A 14 0.67 -14.06 3.55
N ALA A 15 1.36 -14.89 4.33
CA ALA A 15 1.41 -14.74 5.78
C ALA A 15 2.08 -13.42 6.18
N ILE A 16 3.22 -13.08 5.57
CA ILE A 16 3.93 -11.82 5.83
C ILE A 16 3.09 -10.63 5.39
N GLY A 17 2.42 -10.72 4.24
CA GLY A 17 1.59 -9.64 3.71
C GLY A 17 0.38 -9.37 4.59
N THR A 18 -0.29 -10.43 5.06
CA THR A 18 -1.43 -10.33 5.98
C THR A 18 -0.98 -9.79 7.34
N ALA A 19 0.14 -10.27 7.87
CA ALA A 19 0.73 -9.74 9.10
C ALA A 19 1.07 -8.24 8.96
N GLY A 20 1.65 -7.84 7.83
CA GLY A 20 1.92 -6.43 7.49
C GLY A 20 0.66 -5.57 7.48
N ALA A 21 -0.42 -6.05 6.87
CA ALA A 21 -1.71 -5.35 6.86
C ALA A 21 -2.31 -5.20 8.26
N ILE A 22 -2.28 -6.27 9.08
CA ILE A 22 -2.76 -6.21 10.47
C ILE A 22 -1.92 -5.24 11.30
N LEU A 23 -0.60 -5.24 11.13
CA LEU A 23 0.29 -4.30 11.80
C LEU A 23 0.00 -2.85 11.38
N LEU A 24 -0.32 -2.62 10.10
CA LEU A 24 -0.71 -1.32 9.58
C LEU A 24 -2.02 -0.84 10.22
N ILE A 25 -3.04 -1.70 10.30
CA ILE A 25 -4.31 -1.40 10.98
C ILE A 25 -4.04 -0.98 12.43
N LYS A 26 -3.12 -1.67 13.10
CA LYS A 26 -2.70 -1.38 14.49
C LYS A 26 -1.73 -0.20 14.63
N LYS A 27 -1.44 0.56 13.55
CA LYS A 27 -0.46 1.66 13.52
C LYS A 27 0.93 1.26 14.06
N SER A 28 1.34 0.01 13.85
CA SER A 28 2.65 -0.48 14.27
C SER A 28 3.70 -0.20 13.19
N ILE A 29 4.86 0.34 13.58
CA ILE A 29 5.94 0.65 12.64
C ILE A 29 6.50 -0.58 11.90
N TRP A 30 6.33 -1.77 12.48
CA TRP A 30 6.75 -3.03 11.89
C TRP A 30 6.01 -3.36 10.59
N CYS A 31 4.86 -2.72 10.31
CA CYS A 31 4.16 -2.88 9.04
C CYS A 31 5.04 -2.54 7.84
N TRP A 32 5.93 -1.54 7.98
CA TRP A 32 6.83 -1.12 6.91
C TRP A 32 7.96 -2.13 6.67
N CYS A 33 8.48 -2.77 7.72
CA CYS A 33 9.48 -3.83 7.58
C CYS A 33 8.88 -5.06 6.89
N CYS A 34 7.68 -5.50 7.31
CA CYS A 34 6.94 -6.56 6.62
C CYS A 34 6.65 -6.18 5.17
N GLY A 35 6.26 -4.92 4.94
CA GLY A 35 6.05 -4.35 3.61
C GLY A 35 7.29 -4.47 2.72
N MET A 36 8.48 -4.07 3.18
CA MET A 36 9.72 -4.20 2.38
C MET A 36 9.96 -5.63 1.91
N VAL A 37 9.81 -6.61 2.80
CA VAL A 37 10.01 -8.02 2.46
C VAL A 37 8.97 -8.48 1.44
N CYS A 38 7.68 -8.20 1.67
CA CYS A 38 6.62 -8.54 0.73
C CYS A 38 6.78 -7.89 -0.65
N ASN A 39 7.12 -6.60 -0.68
CA ASN A 39 7.27 -5.86 -1.94
C ASN A 39 8.40 -6.43 -2.80
N ILE A 40 9.51 -6.86 -2.18
CA ILE A 40 10.61 -7.53 -2.91
C ILE A 40 10.12 -8.85 -3.51
N MET A 41 9.38 -9.65 -2.75
CA MET A 41 8.86 -10.94 -3.23
C MET A 41 7.90 -10.74 -4.42
N TRP A 42 6.94 -9.84 -4.28
CA TRP A 42 5.99 -9.54 -5.35
C TRP A 42 6.63 -8.88 -6.56
N LEU A 43 7.70 -8.08 -6.39
CA LEU A 43 8.44 -7.50 -7.50
C LEU A 43 8.96 -8.58 -8.45
N PHE A 44 9.58 -9.64 -7.91
CA PHE A 44 10.07 -10.75 -8.72
C PHE A 44 8.93 -11.48 -9.43
N LEU A 45 7.84 -11.76 -8.71
CA LEU A 45 6.66 -12.43 -9.28
C LEU A 45 6.04 -11.64 -10.45
N PHE A 46 5.91 -10.31 -10.32
CA PHE A 46 5.35 -9.48 -11.39
C PHE A 46 6.30 -9.31 -12.58
N MET A 47 7.62 -9.29 -12.34
CA MET A 47 8.62 -9.26 -13.39
C MET A 47 8.59 -10.55 -14.24
N GLU A 48 8.45 -11.72 -13.60
CA GLU A 48 8.29 -13.01 -14.30
C GLU A 48 7.02 -13.04 -15.17
N ARG A 49 5.95 -12.37 -14.73
CA ARG A 49 4.68 -12.26 -15.48
C ARG A 49 4.64 -11.11 -16.49
N SER A 50 5.75 -10.41 -16.70
CA SER A 50 5.85 -9.24 -17.59
C SER A 50 4.86 -8.10 -17.27
N LEU A 51 4.39 -8.02 -16.02
CA LEU A 51 3.47 -6.98 -15.54
C LEU A 51 4.27 -5.77 -15.05
N LEU A 52 4.74 -4.93 -15.98
CA LEU A 52 5.67 -3.84 -15.69
C LEU A 52 5.08 -2.74 -14.80
N ILE A 53 3.79 -2.42 -14.95
CA ILE A 53 3.14 -1.39 -14.13
C ILE A 53 3.02 -1.88 -12.68
N ALA A 54 2.54 -3.12 -12.48
CA ALA A 54 2.49 -3.76 -11.17
C ALA A 54 3.89 -3.94 -10.53
N ALA A 55 4.91 -4.28 -11.31
CA ALA A 55 6.30 -4.34 -10.82
C ALA A 55 6.80 -2.95 -10.39
N GLY A 56 6.52 -1.91 -11.18
CA GLY A 56 6.81 -0.52 -10.82
C GLY A 56 6.17 -0.11 -9.50
N LEU A 57 4.92 -0.51 -9.26
CA LEU A 57 4.23 -0.30 -7.98
C LEU A 57 5.04 -0.88 -6.80
N GLN A 58 5.54 -2.11 -6.92
CA GLN A 58 6.31 -2.74 -5.83
C GLN A 58 7.58 -1.96 -5.49
N VAL A 59 8.27 -1.41 -6.49
CA VAL A 59 9.42 -0.54 -6.26
C VAL A 59 9.02 0.72 -5.50
N THR A 60 7.90 1.36 -5.89
CA THR A 60 7.42 2.55 -5.16
C THR A 60 7.05 2.21 -3.71
N TYR A 61 6.43 1.05 -3.47
CA TYR A 61 6.05 0.59 -2.14
C TYR A 61 7.27 0.29 -1.26
N PHE A 62 8.32 -0.29 -1.84
CA PHE A 62 9.59 -0.49 -1.16
C PHE A 62 10.19 0.84 -0.68
N LEU A 63 10.24 1.86 -1.55
CA LEU A 63 10.76 3.18 -1.19
C LEU A 63 9.90 3.87 -0.13
N PHE A 64 8.58 3.80 -0.27
CA PHE A 64 7.66 4.31 0.72
C PHE A 64 7.76 3.60 2.06
N SER A 65 8.19 2.34 2.09
CA SER A 65 8.43 1.63 3.33
C SER A 65 9.64 2.20 4.09
N GLY A 66 10.73 2.51 3.38
CA GLY A 66 11.86 3.23 3.97
C GLY A 66 11.47 4.63 4.47
N TYR A 67 10.74 5.39 3.64
CA TYR A 67 10.23 6.71 4.01
C TYR A 67 9.28 6.65 5.23
N GLY A 68 8.36 5.69 5.24
CA GLY A 68 7.39 5.48 6.32
C GLY A 68 8.05 5.14 7.64
N ILE A 69 9.11 4.31 7.64
CA ILE A 69 9.91 4.03 8.85
C ILE A 69 10.51 5.32 9.41
N ILE A 70 11.19 6.11 8.59
CA ILE A 70 11.85 7.33 9.05
C ILE A 70 10.80 8.32 9.56
N ARG A 71 9.75 8.54 8.79
CA ARG A 71 8.71 9.51 9.12
C ARG A 71 7.95 9.14 10.39
N TRP A 72 7.50 7.90 10.53
CA TRP A 72 6.76 7.48 11.74
C TRP A 72 7.64 7.49 12.98
N ARG A 73 8.97 7.26 12.84
CA ARG A 73 9.92 7.45 13.94
C ARG A 73 10.02 8.91 14.36
N LEU A 74 10.11 9.84 13.39
CA LEU A 74 10.19 11.27 13.67
C LEU A 74 8.90 11.78 14.33
N GLU A 75 7.73 11.41 13.79
CA GLU A 75 6.42 11.77 14.35
C GLU A 75 6.26 11.22 15.78
N ARG A 76 6.65 9.95 16.02
CA ARG A 76 6.61 9.36 17.37
C ARG A 76 7.59 10.03 18.35
N ALA A 77 8.74 10.49 17.86
CA ALA A 77 9.72 11.24 18.64
C ALA A 77 9.41 12.74 18.73
N GLN A 78 8.28 13.20 18.17
CA GLN A 78 7.88 14.61 18.09
C GLN A 78 8.97 15.51 17.47
N LYS A 79 9.77 14.96 16.54
CA LYS A 79 10.83 15.67 15.85
C LYS A 79 10.31 16.27 14.54
N PRO A 80 10.79 17.47 14.15
CA PRO A 80 10.42 18.05 12.87
C PRO A 80 10.88 17.15 11.72
N ILE A 81 10.03 17.05 10.69
CA ILE A 81 10.36 16.32 9.46
C ILE A 81 11.27 17.23 8.62
N PRO A 82 12.45 16.75 8.17
CA PRO A 82 13.31 17.57 7.33
C PRO A 82 12.64 17.81 5.97
N PRO A 83 12.67 19.04 5.43
CA PRO A 83 11.93 19.42 4.21
C PRO A 83 12.36 18.62 2.97
N LEU A 84 13.63 18.22 2.91
CA LEU A 84 14.13 17.35 1.85
C LEU A 84 13.43 15.98 1.87
N LEU A 85 13.20 15.40 3.05
CA LEU A 85 12.53 14.10 3.19
C LEU A 85 11.04 14.21 2.84
N GLU A 86 10.42 15.37 3.09
CA GLU A 86 8.99 15.59 2.84
C GLU A 86 8.62 15.47 1.34
N HIS A 87 9.46 16.00 0.46
CA HIS A 87 9.19 16.02 -0.98
C HIS A 87 9.89 14.90 -1.77
N THR A 88 11.10 14.49 -1.36
CA THR A 88 11.92 13.52 -2.13
C THR A 88 11.24 12.16 -2.30
N GLY A 89 10.61 11.60 -1.26
CA GLY A 89 9.92 10.32 -1.37
C GLY A 89 8.77 10.33 -2.38
N THR A 90 8.06 11.46 -2.48
CA THR A 90 6.97 11.65 -3.44
C THR A 90 7.50 11.79 -4.87
N LEU A 91 8.56 12.59 -5.06
CA LEU A 91 9.18 12.81 -6.37
C LEU A 91 9.77 11.52 -6.94
N ILE A 92 10.49 10.74 -6.13
CA ILE A 92 11.09 9.48 -6.56
C ILE A 92 10.00 8.47 -6.96
N SER A 93 8.91 8.37 -6.18
CA SER A 93 7.76 7.53 -6.53
C SER A 93 7.13 7.94 -7.87
N LEU A 94 6.96 9.24 -8.12
CA LEU A 94 6.38 9.75 -9.36
C LEU A 94 7.28 9.49 -10.56
N ILE A 95 8.60 9.62 -10.40
CA ILE A 95 9.59 9.34 -11.45
C ILE A 95 9.54 7.85 -11.82
N ILE A 96 9.60 6.95 -10.83
CA ILE A 96 9.59 5.50 -11.06
C ILE A 96 8.27 5.06 -11.70
N PHE A 97 7.15 5.61 -11.23
CA PHE A 97 5.85 5.35 -11.84
C PHE A 97 5.79 5.83 -13.28
N SER A 98 6.28 7.05 -13.56
CA SER A 98 6.34 7.60 -14.92
C SER A 98 7.20 6.73 -15.85
N LEU A 99 8.33 6.21 -15.37
CA LEU A 99 9.19 5.30 -16.14
C LEU A 99 8.50 3.96 -16.44
N ALA A 100 7.76 3.39 -15.48
CA ALA A 100 7.01 2.16 -15.69
C ALA A 100 5.89 2.35 -16.74
N VAL A 101 5.22 3.51 -16.72
CA VAL A 101 4.21 3.88 -17.71
C VAL A 101 4.81 4.04 -19.10
N LEU A 102 5.93 4.74 -19.24
CA LEU A 102 6.59 4.98 -20.53
C LEU A 102 7.08 3.68 -21.19
N LYS A 103 7.46 2.68 -20.39
CA LYS A 103 7.93 1.38 -20.90
C LYS A 103 6.78 0.45 -21.29
N THR A 104 5.58 0.69 -20.78
CA THR A 104 4.43 -0.21 -21.01
C THR A 104 3.69 0.19 -22.28
N ARG A 105 3.47 -0.78 -23.17
CA ARG A 105 2.60 -0.58 -24.34
C ARG A 105 1.15 -0.77 -23.91
N PHE A 106 0.35 0.29 -24.03
CA PHE A 106 -1.09 0.23 -23.79
C PHE A 106 -1.78 -0.44 -24.98
N THR A 107 -2.26 -1.67 -24.79
CA THR A 107 -2.84 -2.49 -25.86
C THR A 107 -4.35 -2.72 -25.71
N GLY A 108 -5.00 -2.17 -24.68
CA GLY A 108 -6.45 -2.26 -24.51
C GLY A 108 -6.98 -1.66 -23.20
N LEU A 109 -8.30 -1.75 -22.98
CA LEU A 109 -9.01 -1.20 -21.81
C LEU A 109 -8.43 -1.71 -20.47
N ASN A 110 -8.00 -2.97 -20.43
CA ASN A 110 -7.42 -3.59 -19.24
C ASN A 110 -6.14 -2.87 -18.75
N SER A 111 -5.31 -2.36 -19.66
CA SER A 111 -4.09 -1.62 -19.31
C SER A 111 -4.43 -0.26 -18.67
N TYR A 112 -5.54 0.37 -19.04
CA TYR A 112 -6.01 1.60 -18.41
C TYR A 112 -6.57 1.33 -17.00
N CYS A 113 -7.28 0.21 -16.80
CA CYS A 113 -7.72 -0.22 -15.48
C CYS A 113 -6.54 -0.52 -14.55
N GLU A 114 -5.49 -1.19 -15.05
CA GLU A 114 -4.25 -1.42 -14.32
C GLU A 114 -3.60 -0.10 -13.90
N LEU A 115 -3.46 0.85 -14.85
CA LEU A 115 -2.89 2.15 -14.58
C LEU A 115 -3.66 2.94 -13.51
N LEU A 116 -5.00 2.93 -13.59
CA LEU A 116 -5.86 3.59 -12.62
C LEU A 116 -5.69 2.97 -11.24
N ALA A 117 -5.76 1.64 -11.14
CA ALA A 117 -5.57 0.91 -9.89
C ALA A 117 -4.23 1.25 -9.25
N VAL A 118 -3.13 1.14 -10.00
CA VAL A 118 -1.78 1.41 -9.51
C VAL A 118 -1.64 2.88 -9.08
N SER A 119 -2.22 3.83 -9.82
CA SER A 119 -2.20 5.24 -9.43
C SER A 119 -2.88 5.49 -8.08
N LEU A 120 -4.07 4.90 -7.88
CA LEU A 120 -4.80 4.98 -6.61
C LEU A 120 -3.99 4.38 -5.46
N LEU A 121 -3.36 3.23 -5.71
CA LEU A 121 -2.54 2.50 -4.76
C LEU A 121 -1.26 3.25 -4.35
N ILE A 122 -0.65 4.02 -5.26
CA ILE A 122 0.47 4.92 -4.93
C ILE A 122 -0.01 6.04 -3.99
N VAL A 123 -1.14 6.67 -4.32
CA VAL A 123 -1.72 7.73 -3.47
C VAL A 123 -2.12 7.19 -2.10
N ALA A 124 -2.69 5.99 -2.05
CA ALA A 124 -3.03 5.30 -0.80
C ALA A 124 -1.80 5.13 0.10
N ASN A 125 -0.69 4.65 -0.48
CA ASN A 125 0.53 4.41 0.27
C ASN A 125 1.21 5.71 0.74
N TRP A 126 1.19 6.74 -0.11
CA TRP A 126 1.67 8.08 0.24
C TRP A 126 0.89 8.70 1.42
N LEU A 127 -0.44 8.60 1.40
CA LEU A 127 -1.29 9.03 2.53
C LEU A 127 -1.07 8.17 3.78
N THR A 128 -0.80 6.88 3.61
CA THR A 128 -0.51 5.96 4.71
C THR A 128 0.79 6.33 5.41
N ALA A 129 1.84 6.67 4.66
CA ALA A 129 3.08 7.19 5.21
C ALA A 129 2.87 8.48 6.01
N ARG A 130 1.86 9.29 5.65
CA ARG A 130 1.43 10.49 6.38
C ARG A 130 0.51 10.23 7.58
N GLN A 131 0.16 8.98 7.85
CA GLN A 131 -0.85 8.61 8.83
C GLN A 131 -2.21 9.29 8.61
N HIS A 132 -2.55 9.67 7.37
CA HIS A 132 -3.85 10.27 7.06
C HIS A 132 -4.94 9.20 6.92
N ARG A 133 -6.04 9.34 7.67
CA ARG A 133 -7.20 8.43 7.61
C ARG A 133 -7.83 8.26 6.22
N TYR A 134 -7.66 9.25 5.33
CA TYR A 134 -8.20 9.19 3.98
C TYR A 134 -7.48 8.14 3.11
N CYS A 135 -6.31 7.65 3.54
CA CYS A 135 -5.61 6.57 2.83
C CYS A 135 -6.50 5.35 2.59
N TRP A 136 -7.37 5.02 3.55
CA TRP A 136 -8.21 3.84 3.47
C TRP A 136 -9.24 3.89 2.34
N TYR A 137 -9.74 5.08 1.96
CA TYR A 137 -10.62 5.18 0.79
C TYR A 137 -9.88 4.88 -0.51
N PHE A 138 -8.62 5.33 -0.61
CA PHE A 138 -7.77 5.02 -1.76
C PHE A 138 -7.35 3.56 -1.78
N TRP A 139 -7.05 2.95 -0.63
CA TRP A 139 -6.81 1.50 -0.52
C TRP A 139 -8.03 0.71 -0.98
N ILE A 140 -9.22 0.97 -0.43
CA ILE A 140 -10.47 0.30 -0.84
C ILE A 140 -10.71 0.41 -2.35
N SER A 141 -10.56 1.62 -2.91
CA SER A 141 -10.80 1.87 -4.33
C SER A 141 -9.73 1.19 -5.21
N GLY A 142 -8.46 1.30 -4.82
CA GLY A 142 -7.34 0.68 -5.52
C GLY A 142 -7.41 -0.84 -5.50
N ASP A 143 -7.71 -1.42 -4.34
CA ASP A 143 -7.86 -2.87 -4.13
C ASP A 143 -8.98 -3.43 -5.02
N LEU A 144 -10.12 -2.72 -5.11
CA LEU A 144 -11.24 -3.12 -5.94
C LEU A 144 -10.88 -3.10 -7.43
N VAL A 145 -10.31 -2.00 -7.93
CA VAL A 145 -9.96 -1.86 -9.36
C VAL A 145 -8.83 -2.82 -9.74
N PHE A 146 -7.82 -2.99 -8.89
CA PHE A 146 -6.72 -3.92 -9.13
C PHE A 146 -7.19 -5.38 -9.10
N GLY A 147 -8.11 -5.72 -8.20
CA GLY A 147 -8.75 -7.02 -8.16
C GLY A 147 -9.47 -7.36 -9.47
N LEU A 148 -10.26 -6.42 -10.00
CA LEU A 148 -10.94 -6.60 -11.29
C LEU A 148 -9.95 -6.79 -12.45
N PHE A 149 -8.84 -6.06 -12.45
CA PHE A 149 -7.76 -6.26 -13.41
C PHE A 149 -7.17 -7.68 -13.32
N LEU A 150 -6.85 -8.15 -12.10
CA LEU A 150 -6.27 -9.48 -11.88
C LEU A 150 -7.24 -10.62 -12.26
N TRP A 151 -8.54 -10.43 -12.05
CA TRP A 151 -9.57 -11.34 -12.49
C TRP A 151 -9.56 -11.49 -14.02
N ASN A 152 -9.53 -10.37 -14.74
CA ASN A 152 -9.46 -10.35 -16.20
C ASN A 152 -8.13 -10.89 -16.75
N ALA A 153 -7.05 -10.78 -15.97
CA ALA A 153 -5.75 -11.37 -16.30
C ALA A 153 -5.65 -12.88 -15.99
N HIS A 154 -6.73 -13.51 -15.48
CA HIS A 154 -6.79 -14.90 -15.05
C HIS A 154 -5.77 -15.27 -13.95
N ILE A 155 -5.38 -14.30 -13.11
CA ILE A 155 -4.42 -14.50 -12.01
C ILE A 155 -5.17 -14.61 -10.68
N TYR A 156 -5.93 -15.71 -10.53
CA TYR A 156 -6.88 -15.87 -9.43
C TYR A 156 -6.27 -15.90 -8.02
N ALA A 157 -5.03 -16.39 -7.87
CA ALA A 157 -4.34 -16.41 -6.59
C ALA A 157 -4.10 -14.99 -6.04
N LEU A 158 -3.63 -14.08 -6.89
CA LEU A 158 -3.43 -12.67 -6.56
C LEU A 158 -4.76 -11.95 -6.36
N PHE A 159 -5.79 -12.30 -7.14
CA PHE A 159 -7.15 -11.77 -6.93
C PHE A 159 -7.68 -12.11 -5.53
N LEU A 160 -7.53 -13.36 -5.08
CA LEU A 160 -7.98 -13.77 -3.74
C LEU A 160 -7.25 -12.98 -2.64
N MET A 161 -5.94 -12.75 -2.80
CA MET A 161 -5.19 -11.89 -1.90
C MET A 161 -5.70 -10.45 -1.91
N GLN A 162 -6.07 -9.95 -3.08
CA GLN A 162 -6.63 -8.61 -3.20
C GLN A 162 -7.97 -8.46 -2.46
N VAL A 163 -8.79 -9.51 -2.41
CA VAL A 163 -10.01 -9.55 -1.59
C VAL A 163 -9.68 -9.48 -0.09
N VAL A 164 -8.64 -10.18 0.35
CA VAL A 164 -8.17 -10.10 1.74
C VAL A 164 -7.69 -8.69 2.08
N TYR A 165 -6.93 -8.04 1.20
CA TYR A 165 -6.52 -6.65 1.41
C TYR A 165 -7.68 -5.68 1.40
N PHE A 166 -8.65 -5.84 0.50
CA PHE A 166 -9.87 -5.03 0.50
C PHE A 166 -10.59 -5.10 1.85
N ALA A 167 -10.77 -6.31 2.40
CA ALA A 167 -11.38 -6.51 3.72
C ALA A 167 -10.54 -5.87 4.84
N ALA A 168 -9.21 -6.01 4.78
CA ALA A 168 -8.30 -5.36 5.73
C ALA A 168 -8.36 -3.83 5.63
N SER A 169 -8.51 -3.27 4.44
CA SER A 169 -8.64 -1.84 4.17
C SER A 169 -9.92 -1.26 4.77
N VAL A 170 -11.03 -2.00 4.65
CA VAL A 170 -12.30 -1.66 5.31
C VAL A 170 -12.15 -1.71 6.83
N TRP A 171 -11.50 -2.74 7.38
CA TRP A 171 -11.26 -2.82 8.83
C TRP A 171 -10.36 -1.68 9.33
N GLY A 172 -9.29 -1.37 8.60
CA GLY A 172 -8.39 -0.26 8.89
C GLY A 172 -9.09 1.09 8.97
N LEU A 173 -10.04 1.34 8.05
CA LEU A 173 -10.87 2.54 8.08
C LEU A 173 -11.62 2.69 9.41
N PHE A 174 -12.23 1.61 9.90
CA PHE A 174 -12.95 1.64 11.17
C PHE A 174 -12.01 1.81 12.36
N GLU A 175 -10.88 1.12 12.37
CA GLU A 175 -9.95 1.15 13.49
C GLU A 175 -9.27 2.51 13.63
N TRP A 176 -8.84 3.12 12.53
CA TRP A 176 -8.21 4.44 12.57
C TRP A 176 -9.19 5.55 12.96
N ARG A 177 -10.47 5.43 12.57
CA ARG A 177 -11.53 6.35 13.04
C ARG A 177 -11.70 6.31 14.57
N LYS A 178 -11.51 5.16 15.22
CA LYS A 178 -11.58 5.06 16.70
C LYS A 178 -10.39 5.76 17.35
N VAL A 179 -9.19 5.59 16.80
CA VAL A 179 -7.96 6.21 17.30
C VAL A 179 -8.05 7.74 17.22
N ASP A 180 -8.54 8.28 16.09
CA ASP A 180 -8.68 9.72 15.91
C ASP A 180 -9.69 10.34 16.90
N LYS A 181 -10.82 9.66 17.16
CA LYS A 181 -11.79 10.09 18.17
C LYS A 181 -11.18 10.14 19.58
N LYS A 182 -10.32 9.17 19.92
CA LYS A 182 -9.66 9.11 21.23
C LYS A 182 -8.61 10.21 21.41
N ASN A 183 -7.94 10.61 20.32
CA ASN A 183 -6.90 11.65 20.31
C ASN A 183 -7.45 13.05 20.05
N SER A 184 -8.75 13.20 19.80
CA SER A 184 -9.38 14.51 19.69
C SER A 184 -9.31 15.21 21.05
N PRO A 185 -8.77 16.45 21.14
CA PRO A 185 -8.74 17.17 22.40
C PRO A 185 -10.16 17.27 22.94
N LYS A 186 -10.40 16.77 24.16
CA LYS A 186 -11.65 17.07 24.88
C LYS A 186 -11.78 18.58 24.85
N SER A 187 -12.82 19.09 24.19
CA SER A 187 -13.12 20.51 24.21
C SER A 187 -13.06 20.94 25.67
N ILE A 188 -12.12 21.83 26.00
CA ILE A 188 -12.09 22.46 27.31
C ILE A 188 -13.38 23.28 27.34
N THR A 189 -14.43 22.69 27.91
CA THR A 189 -15.64 23.42 28.24
C THR A 189 -15.18 24.41 29.30
N CYS A 190 -14.92 25.63 28.87
CA CYS A 190 -14.59 26.74 29.74
C CYS A 190 -15.86 26.99 30.59
N SER A 191 -15.92 26.36 31.76
CA SER A 191 -16.89 26.70 32.79
C SER A 191 -16.47 28.04 33.37
N ILE A 192 -16.96 29.12 32.74
CA ILE A 192 -16.97 30.44 33.36
C ILE A 192 -18.07 30.38 34.44
N GLN A 193 -17.64 30.25 35.69
CA GLN A 193 -18.41 30.57 36.89
C GLN A 193 -17.61 31.54 37.73
#